data_AF-A0A327KTD8-F1
#
_entry.id   AF-A0A327KTD8-F1
#
_cell.length_a   1.000
_cell.length_b   1.000
_cell.length_c   1.000
_cell.angle_alpha   90.00
_cell.angle_beta   90.00
_cell.angle_gamma   90.00
#
_symmetry.space_group_name_H-M   'P 1'
#
loop_
_entity.id
_entity.type
_entity.pdbx_description
1 polymer ?
#
loop_
_entity_poly.entity_id
_entity_poly.type
_entity_poly.pdbx_seq_one_letter_code
_entity_poly.pdbx_strand_id
1 'polypeptide(L)'
;MRSCFPPIEETTVSVTYPLHLIRKNDRQWLRRSAQAVATAQTHDSVATPGCCEDCAARAPVAPWRSDYVSGGAIEHHWACSGCGRAWVTRIDMASS
;
A
#
# COMPACT_ATOMS: atom_id res chain seq x y z
N MET A 1 4.93 -6.52 -39.71
CA MET A 1 3.60 -6.70 -39.08
C MET A 1 3.03 -5.32 -38.77
N ARG A 2 1.89 -4.94 -39.36
CA ARG A 2 1.23 -3.67 -39.07
C ARG A 2 0.25 -3.90 -37.91
N SER A 3 0.44 -3.21 -36.80
CA SER A 3 -0.45 -3.32 -35.64
C SER A 3 -1.74 -2.55 -35.91
N CYS A 4 -2.87 -3.26 -35.93
CA CYS A 4 -4.22 -2.68 -35.92
C CYS A 4 -4.57 -2.33 -34.46
N PHE A 5 -4.16 -1.16 -33.97
CA PHE A 5 -4.65 -0.64 -32.69
C PHE A 5 -5.58 0.53 -33.00
N PRO A 6 -6.89 0.46 -32.70
CA PRO A 6 -7.75 1.61 -32.85
C PRO A 6 -7.29 2.71 -31.86
N PRO A 7 -7.39 3.99 -32.24
CA PRO A 7 -7.13 5.08 -31.30
C PRO A 7 -8.08 4.93 -30.11
N ILE A 8 -7.51 4.92 -28.90
CA ILE A 8 -8.30 5.00 -27.66
C ILE A 8 -8.86 6.42 -27.62
N GLU A 9 -10.12 6.61 -28.02
CA GLU A 9 -10.81 7.88 -27.77
C GLU A 9 -11.12 7.99 -26.28
N GLU A 10 -10.31 8.80 -25.60
CA GLU A 10 -10.40 9.04 -24.17
C GLU A 10 -11.64 9.92 -23.88
N THR A 11 -12.78 9.27 -23.72
CA THR A 11 -14.04 9.95 -23.39
C THR A 11 -13.99 10.36 -21.91
N THR A 12 -13.64 11.61 -21.64
CA THR A 12 -13.65 12.18 -20.29
C THR A 12 -15.10 12.43 -19.87
N VAL A 13 -15.69 11.47 -19.14
CA VAL A 13 -17.01 11.65 -18.53
C VAL A 13 -16.84 12.48 -17.25
N SER A 14 -17.32 13.72 -17.26
CA SER A 14 -17.40 14.56 -16.06
C SER A 14 -18.72 14.31 -15.33
N VAL A 15 -18.65 13.83 -14.09
CA VAL A 15 -19.83 13.61 -13.24
C VAL A 15 -19.95 14.74 -12.22
N THR A 16 -20.95 15.60 -12.39
CA THR A 16 -21.22 16.72 -11.48
C THR A 16 -22.24 16.31 -10.42
N TYR A 17 -21.77 16.12 -9.19
CA TYR A 17 -22.65 15.82 -8.04
C TYR A 17 -23.09 17.08 -7.31
N PRO A 18 -24.30 17.10 -6.69
CA PRO A 18 -24.70 18.14 -5.76
C PRO A 18 -23.67 18.33 -4.63
N LEU A 19 -23.40 19.60 -4.26
CA LEU A 19 -22.35 19.97 -3.29
C LEU A 19 -22.44 19.25 -1.93
N HIS A 20 -23.65 18.93 -1.47
CA HIS A 20 -23.86 18.26 -0.19
C HIS A 20 -23.35 16.81 -0.19
N LEU A 21 -23.38 16.13 -1.34
CA LEU A 21 -22.85 14.77 -1.49
C LEU A 21 -21.32 14.76 -1.50
N ILE A 22 -20.70 15.71 -2.21
CA ILE A 22 -19.24 15.90 -2.22
C ILE A 22 -18.75 16.12 -0.79
N ARG A 23 -19.35 17.10 -0.08
CA ARG A 23 -18.99 17.40 1.32
C ARG A 23 -19.19 16.20 2.26
N LYS A 24 -20.24 15.40 2.05
CA LYS A 24 -20.48 14.19 2.85
C LYS A 24 -19.38 13.15 2.60
N ASN A 25 -19.03 12.93 1.33
CA ASN A 25 -17.97 11.99 0.95
C ASN A 25 -16.61 12.45 1.49
N ASP A 26 -16.27 13.74 1.36
CA ASP A 26 -15.03 14.31 1.87
C ASP A 26 -14.92 14.13 3.39
N ARG A 27 -15.99 14.44 4.13
CA ARG A 27 -16.03 14.21 5.58
C ARG A 27 -15.84 12.75 5.95
N GLN A 28 -16.45 11.84 5.19
CA GLN A 28 -16.32 10.41 5.42
C GLN A 28 -14.90 9.92 5.09
N TRP A 29 -14.30 10.43 4.01
CA TRP A 29 -12.92 10.14 3.66
C TRP A 29 -11.95 10.65 4.73
N LEU A 30 -12.09 11.90 5.17
CA LEU A 30 -11.26 12.49 6.23
C LEU A 30 -11.36 11.71 7.55
N ARG A 31 -12.57 11.25 7.92
CA ARG A 31 -12.73 10.39 9.10
C ARG A 31 -12.02 9.05 8.93
N ARG A 32 -12.19 8.39 7.79
CA ARG A 32 -11.54 7.10 7.51
C ARG A 32 -10.02 7.23 7.46
N SER A 33 -9.49 8.29 6.86
CA SER A 33 -8.04 8.51 6.80
C SER A 33 -7.48 8.87 8.16
N ALA A 34 -8.15 9.72 8.95
CA ALA A 34 -7.74 9.98 10.33
C ALA A 34 -7.76 8.72 11.20
N GLN A 35 -8.80 7.88 11.04
CA GLN A 35 -8.86 6.58 11.71
C GLN A 35 -7.74 5.65 11.24
N ALA A 36 -7.45 5.56 9.94
CA ALA A 36 -6.36 4.76 9.40
C ALA A 36 -4.97 5.21 9.90
N VAL A 37 -4.76 6.53 10.05
CA VAL A 37 -3.53 7.10 10.62
C VAL A 37 -3.45 6.76 12.12
N ALA A 38 -4.54 6.92 12.87
CA ALA A 38 -4.58 6.59 14.29
C ALA A 38 -4.41 5.09 14.52
N THR A 39 -5.03 4.23 13.70
CA THR A 39 -4.84 2.79 13.78
C THR A 39 -3.44 2.40 13.35
N ALA A 40 -2.85 3.00 12.31
CA ALA A 40 -1.45 2.76 11.95
C ALA A 40 -0.48 3.13 13.09
N GLN A 41 -0.82 4.08 13.96
CA GLN A 41 -0.06 4.37 15.18
C GLN A 41 -0.25 3.29 16.27
N THR A 42 -1.37 2.58 16.30
CA THR A 42 -1.64 1.49 17.26
C THR A 42 -1.33 0.09 16.73
N HIS A 43 -1.25 -0.08 15.41
CA HIS A 43 -1.03 -1.34 14.69
C HIS A 43 0.45 -1.57 14.36
N ASP A 44 1.36 -1.22 15.27
CA ASP A 44 2.72 -1.78 15.27
C ASP A 44 2.70 -3.33 15.32
N SER A 45 1.54 -3.96 15.54
CA SER A 45 1.34 -5.41 15.60
C SER A 45 0.99 -6.10 14.26
N VAL A 46 0.73 -5.40 13.16
CA VAL A 46 0.67 -6.06 11.82
C VAL A 46 2.07 -5.99 11.24
N ALA A 47 2.86 -7.03 11.52
CA ALA A 47 4.18 -7.30 10.93
C ALA A 47 4.90 -6.01 10.55
N THR A 48 5.19 -5.16 11.54
CA THR A 48 5.94 -3.93 11.31
C THR A 48 7.18 -4.33 10.53
N PRO A 49 7.46 -3.68 9.39
CA PRO A 49 8.74 -3.91 8.76
C PRO A 49 9.78 -3.41 9.76
N GLY A 50 10.44 -4.38 10.39
CA GLY A 50 11.36 -4.13 11.49
C GLY A 50 12.41 -3.08 11.10
N CYS A 51 13.06 -2.48 12.08
CA CYS A 51 14.20 -1.63 11.79
C CYS A 51 15.28 -2.44 11.06
N CYS A 52 16.04 -1.79 10.18
CA CYS A 52 17.21 -2.42 9.58
C CYS A 52 18.19 -2.83 10.68
N GLU A 53 18.62 -4.10 10.70
CA GLU A 53 19.50 -4.63 11.75
C GLU A 53 20.86 -3.92 11.81
N ASP A 54 21.34 -3.36 10.69
CA ASP A 54 22.68 -2.77 10.62
C ASP A 54 22.72 -1.31 11.06
N CYS A 55 21.71 -0.52 10.68
CA CYS A 55 21.71 0.92 10.91
C CYS A 55 20.55 1.41 11.77
N ALA A 56 19.72 0.48 12.27
CA ALA A 56 18.50 0.73 13.03
C ALA A 56 17.50 1.68 12.34
N ALA A 57 17.68 1.98 11.05
CA ALA A 57 16.79 2.85 10.31
C ALA A 57 15.42 2.18 10.17
N ARG A 58 14.35 2.98 10.35
CA ARG A 58 12.98 2.51 10.17
C ARG A 58 12.81 2.05 8.71
N ALA A 59 12.14 0.92 8.55
CA ALA A 59 11.83 0.43 7.23
C ALA A 59 10.94 1.41 6.44
N PRO A 60 11.00 1.36 5.09
CA PRO A 60 10.10 2.12 4.24
C PRO A 60 8.62 1.81 4.51
N VAL A 61 7.73 2.74 4.13
CA VAL A 61 6.28 2.59 4.30
C VAL A 61 5.71 1.39 3.53
N ALA A 62 6.36 0.96 2.45
CA ALA A 62 5.96 -0.19 1.65
C ALA A 62 7.19 -1.00 1.18
N PRO A 63 7.04 -2.33 1.03
CA PRO A 63 8.09 -3.15 0.43
C PRO A 63 8.25 -2.79 -1.06
N TRP A 64 9.45 -3.00 -1.59
CA TRP A 64 9.72 -2.74 -3.01
C TRP A 64 9.23 -3.88 -3.92
N ARG A 65 9.01 -5.08 -3.34
CA ARG A 65 8.39 -6.23 -4.00
C ARG A 65 7.64 -7.06 -2.98
N SER A 66 6.53 -7.67 -3.41
CA SER A 66 5.83 -8.70 -2.63
C SER A 66 5.54 -9.89 -3.52
N ASP A 67 5.93 -11.08 -3.07
CA ASP A 67 5.76 -12.32 -3.83
C ASP A 67 4.81 -13.26 -3.07
N TYR A 68 3.90 -13.90 -3.81
CA TYR A 68 3.01 -14.92 -3.27
C TYR A 68 3.71 -16.28 -3.34
N VAL A 69 3.87 -16.92 -2.19
CA VAL A 69 4.54 -18.23 -2.09
C VAL A 69 3.50 -19.33 -1.98
N SER A 70 3.72 -20.41 -2.74
CA SER A 70 2.90 -21.63 -2.66
C SER A 70 2.84 -22.12 -1.21
N GLY A 71 1.63 -22.25 -0.67
CA GLY A 71 1.40 -22.50 0.77
C GLY A 71 0.64 -21.39 1.48
N GLY A 72 0.20 -20.34 0.77
CA GLY A 72 -0.67 -19.31 1.32
C GLY A 72 0.09 -18.28 2.15
N ALA A 73 1.32 -17.95 1.77
CA ALA A 73 2.12 -16.92 2.42
C ALA A 73 2.50 -15.81 1.43
N ILE A 74 2.70 -14.61 1.96
CA ILE A 74 3.22 -13.47 1.22
C ILE A 74 4.60 -13.14 1.77
N GLU A 75 5.60 -13.06 0.90
CA GLU A 75 6.94 -12.58 1.22
C GLU A 75 7.08 -11.13 0.76
N HIS A 76 7.38 -10.24 1.70
CA HIS A 76 7.65 -8.84 1.45
C HIS A 76 9.15 -8.62 1.42
N HIS A 77 9.65 -8.07 0.32
CA HIS A 77 11.05 -7.71 0.16
C HIS A 77 11.25 -6.24 0.47
N TRP A 78 12.23 -5.98 1.34
CA TRP A 78 12.55 -4.66 1.85
C TRP A 78 13.97 -4.27 1.44
N ALA A 79 14.24 -2.98 1.44
CA ALA A 79 15.57 -2.42 1.25
C ALA A 79 15.69 -1.18 2.11
N CYS A 80 16.81 -1.06 2.85
CA CYS A 80 17.08 0.11 3.68
C CYS A 80 17.48 1.27 2.78
N SER A 81 16.80 2.42 2.91
CA SER A 81 17.18 3.64 2.20
C SER A 81 18.52 4.22 2.69
N GLY A 82 18.93 3.92 3.92
CA GLY A 82 20.17 4.42 4.51
C GLY A 82 21.40 3.59 4.15
N CYS A 83 21.39 2.29 4.41
CA CYS A 83 22.55 1.41 4.20
C CYS A 83 22.45 0.46 3.00
N GLY A 84 21.30 0.43 2.31
CA GLY A 84 21.09 -0.42 1.14
C GLY A 84 20.87 -1.90 1.43
N ARG A 85 20.93 -2.34 2.71
CA ARG A 85 20.70 -3.74 3.05
C ARG A 85 19.27 -4.16 2.74
N ALA A 86 19.13 -5.31 2.11
CA ALA A 86 17.85 -5.94 1.84
C ALA A 86 17.52 -7.00 2.90
N TRP A 87 16.23 -7.15 3.20
CA TRP A 87 15.71 -8.22 4.04
C TRP A 87 14.32 -8.62 3.57
N VAL A 88 13.80 -9.73 4.10
CA VAL A 88 12.49 -10.28 3.73
C VAL A 88 11.67 -10.48 5.01
N THR A 89 10.41 -10.09 4.98
CA THR A 89 9.42 -10.50 6.00
C THR A 89 8.38 -11.40 5.37
N ARG A 90 7.80 -12.30 6.16
CA ARG A 90 6.81 -13.28 5.69
C ARG A 90 5.53 -13.14 6.51
N ILE A 91 4.40 -13.11 5.81
CA ILE A 91 3.07 -13.12 6.40
C ILE A 91 2.37 -14.38 5.92
N ASP A 92 2.08 -15.30 6.84
CA ASP A 92 1.25 -16.45 6.53
C ASP A 92 -0.23 -16.01 6.53
N MET A 93 -0.96 -16.26 5.45
CA MET A 93 -2.37 -15.86 5.33
C MET A 93 -3.33 -16.85 6.00
N ALA A 94 -2.80 -17.88 6.66
CA ALA A 94 -3.55 -18.97 7.29
C ALA A 94 -3.76 -18.79 8.81
N SER A 95 -3.51 -17.61 9.37
CA SER A 95 -3.76 -17.34 10.80
C SER A 95 -5.01 -16.47 10.98
N SER A 96 -6.15 -17.12 11.22
CA SER A 96 -7.36 -16.52 11.83
C SER A 96 -7.40 -16.84 13.32
#